data_AF-A0A960RN43-F1
#
_entry.id   AF-A0A960RN43-F1
#
_cell.length_a   1.000
_cell.length_b   1.000
_cell.length_c   1.000
_cell.angle_alpha   90.00
_cell.angle_beta   90.00
_cell.angle_gamma   90.00
#
_symmetry.space_group_name_H-M   'P 1'
#
loop_
_entity.id
_entity.type
_entity.pdbx_description
1 polymer ?
#
loop_
_entity_poly.entity_id
_entity_poly.type
_entity_poly.pdbx_seq_one_letter_code
_entity_poly.pdbx_strand_id
1 'polypeptide(L)'
;MLTIDHRGFSFIPPTLSKVTLDASLASDLNWEISSVPPYTLWHLDFEIKALSMAHLPSYQLAVSTFLEKVWEPYRESAVGIVLYQGEVPPFELEVFADYLHLLASYLPDELPPIALFDCPGDPLLFSKEIFSHIHLGFRSGPIGVIEWGSALVPRQYNGTLGILLPLREKGTWFDEVDACLKECDRKGIAYRLIAEPYLTEEWDELAELVIFPELISPWGKRMVRGFEAAGGKVIIFRNTTNFSFEADSSST
;
A
#
# COMPACT_ATOMS: atom_id res chain seq x y z
N MET A 1 1.99 -7.16 -19.34
CA MET A 1 1.81 -5.77 -18.87
C MET A 1 2.27 -5.75 -17.42
N LEU A 2 2.99 -4.71 -16.99
CA LEU A 2 3.40 -4.58 -15.60
C LEU A 2 2.15 -4.29 -14.77
N THR A 3 1.88 -5.12 -13.77
CA THR A 3 0.75 -4.95 -12.85
C THR A 3 1.25 -4.70 -11.43
N ILE A 4 0.47 -3.94 -10.67
CA ILE A 4 0.67 -3.72 -9.24
C ILE A 4 -0.53 -4.36 -8.52
N ASP A 5 -0.28 -5.24 -7.56
CA ASP A 5 -1.31 -5.87 -6.72
C ASP A 5 -0.99 -5.65 -5.23
N HIS A 6 -1.64 -6.41 -4.34
CA HIS A 6 -1.39 -6.36 -2.90
C HIS A 6 0.03 -6.86 -2.53
N ARG A 7 0.67 -7.65 -3.39
CA ARG A 7 2.06 -8.12 -3.24
C ARG A 7 3.06 -7.13 -3.85
N GLY A 8 2.60 -5.98 -4.33
CA GLY A 8 3.43 -4.97 -4.97
C GLY A 8 3.56 -5.19 -6.46
N PHE A 9 4.75 -4.96 -7.00
CA PHE A 9 5.00 -5.05 -8.43
C PHE A 9 5.16 -6.51 -8.86
N SER A 10 4.43 -6.91 -9.90
CA SER A 10 4.61 -8.23 -10.56
C SER A 10 6.04 -8.44 -11.10
N PHE A 11 6.69 -7.36 -11.52
CA PHE A 11 8.07 -7.31 -11.95
C PHE A 11 8.69 -5.98 -11.52
N ILE A 12 9.93 -6.02 -11.00
CA ILE A 12 10.67 -4.83 -10.60
C ILE A 12 11.31 -4.18 -11.83
N PRO A 13 10.83 -3.00 -12.30
CA PRO A 13 11.47 -2.30 -13.40
C PRO A 13 12.89 -1.86 -13.00
N PRO A 14 13.85 -1.87 -13.93
CA PRO A 14 15.23 -1.47 -13.64
C PRO A 14 15.33 0.01 -13.24
N THR A 15 14.41 0.83 -13.75
CA THR A 15 14.28 2.26 -13.44
C THR A 15 12.81 2.61 -13.40
N LEU A 16 12.37 3.32 -12.35
CA LEU A 16 11.04 3.89 -12.25
C LEU A 16 11.17 5.42 -12.35
N SER A 17 10.65 5.99 -13.43
CA SER A 17 10.70 7.44 -13.68
C SER A 17 9.46 8.11 -13.11
N LYS A 18 9.59 9.37 -12.66
CA LYS A 18 8.45 10.17 -12.22
C LYS A 18 8.29 11.41 -13.09
N VAL A 19 7.08 11.67 -13.56
CA VAL A 19 6.74 12.93 -14.25
C VAL A 19 5.64 13.62 -13.46
N THR A 20 5.94 14.81 -12.94
CA THR A 20 4.99 15.62 -12.18
C THR A 20 4.29 16.62 -13.10
N LEU A 21 2.97 16.69 -12.97
CA LEU A 21 2.10 17.63 -13.67
C LEU A 21 1.37 18.48 -12.61
N ASP A 22 1.39 19.79 -12.78
CA ASP A 22 0.62 20.70 -11.92
C ASP A 22 -0.87 20.50 -12.20
N ALA A 23 -1.58 19.94 -11.22
CA ALA A 23 -3.02 19.71 -11.22
C ALA A 23 -3.73 20.52 -10.12
N SER A 24 -3.05 21.54 -9.60
CA SER A 24 -3.59 22.42 -8.56
C SER A 24 -4.77 23.24 -9.10
N LEU A 25 -5.51 23.87 -8.19
CA LEU A 25 -6.62 24.77 -8.57
C LEU A 25 -6.18 26.01 -9.37
N ALA A 26 -4.88 26.31 -9.40
CA ALA A 26 -4.31 27.42 -10.17
C ALA A 26 -3.80 26.99 -11.55
N SER A 27 -3.75 25.68 -11.82
CA SER A 27 -3.25 25.14 -13.08
C SER A 27 -4.18 25.47 -14.25
N ASP A 28 -3.59 25.73 -15.42
CA ASP A 28 -4.30 25.86 -16.69
C ASP A 28 -4.51 24.52 -17.41
N LEU A 29 -3.96 23.43 -16.84
CA LEU A 29 -3.99 22.06 -17.37
C LEU A 29 -3.43 21.94 -18.80
N ASN A 30 -2.54 22.86 -19.20
CA ASN A 30 -1.88 22.82 -20.50
C ASN A 30 -0.50 22.16 -20.38
N TRP A 31 -0.50 20.83 -20.27
CA TRP A 31 0.73 20.05 -20.17
C TRP A 31 1.29 19.68 -21.54
N GLU A 32 2.48 20.20 -21.85
CA GLU A 32 3.24 19.83 -23.05
C GLU A 32 4.33 18.82 -22.70
N ILE A 33 4.20 17.60 -23.21
CA ILE A 33 5.14 16.51 -22.95
C ILE A 33 5.76 16.09 -24.28
N SER A 34 7.08 16.22 -24.40
CA SER A 34 7.80 15.90 -25.63
C SER A 34 8.26 14.45 -25.70
N SER A 35 8.60 13.85 -24.55
CA SER A 35 9.05 12.46 -24.46
C SER A 35 8.81 11.91 -23.06
N VAL A 36 8.48 10.62 -22.97
CA VAL A 36 8.21 9.92 -21.70
C VAL A 36 9.15 8.73 -21.57
N PRO A 37 9.89 8.59 -20.45
CA PRO A 37 10.72 7.42 -20.19
C PRO A 37 9.87 6.14 -20.11
N PRO A 38 10.43 4.95 -20.38
CA PRO A 38 9.77 3.70 -20.03
C PRO A 38 9.55 3.63 -18.51
N TYR A 39 8.50 2.93 -18.10
CA TYR A 39 8.13 2.76 -16.69
C TYR A 39 7.94 4.10 -15.97
N THR A 40 7.02 4.92 -16.47
CA THR A 40 6.71 6.24 -15.91
C THR A 40 5.56 6.16 -14.91
N LEU A 41 5.83 6.67 -13.72
CA LEU A 41 4.85 7.01 -12.71
C LEU A 41 4.43 8.47 -12.91
N TRP A 42 3.16 8.68 -13.25
CA TRP A 42 2.60 10.02 -13.39
C TRP A 42 2.27 10.59 -12.02
N HIS A 43 2.52 11.85 -11.76
CA HIS A 43 2.15 12.50 -10.51
C HIS A 43 1.32 13.73 -10.80
N LEU A 44 0.05 13.71 -10.39
CA LEU A 44 -0.83 14.88 -10.45
C LEU A 44 -0.71 15.64 -9.13
N ASP A 45 0.02 16.75 -9.16
CA ASP A 45 0.22 17.59 -7.98
C ASP A 45 -0.99 18.52 -7.81
N PHE A 46 -1.95 18.08 -6.99
CA PHE A 46 -3.16 18.83 -6.70
C PHE A 46 -2.96 19.94 -5.65
N GLU A 47 -1.80 20.01 -4.98
CA GLU A 47 -1.57 20.87 -3.81
C GLU A 47 -2.72 20.83 -2.76
N ILE A 48 -3.20 19.64 -2.38
CA ILE A 48 -4.33 19.50 -1.45
C ILE A 48 -3.96 20.02 -0.06
N LYS A 49 -4.37 21.26 0.24
CA LYS A 49 -4.20 21.90 1.57
C LYS A 49 -5.43 21.77 2.45
N ALA A 50 -6.60 21.55 1.86
CA ALA A 50 -7.87 21.37 2.56
C ALA A 50 -8.81 20.49 1.76
N LEU A 51 -9.60 19.66 2.46
CA LEU A 51 -10.66 18.88 1.85
C LEU A 51 -11.91 19.73 1.67
N SER A 52 -12.28 19.96 0.42
CA SER A 52 -13.49 20.66 0.06
C SER A 52 -14.15 19.94 -1.11
N MET A 53 -15.42 19.59 -0.93
CA MET A 53 -16.24 19.02 -2.00
C MET A 53 -16.41 19.99 -3.18
N ALA A 54 -16.22 21.31 -2.95
CA ALA A 54 -16.23 22.29 -4.02
C ALA A 54 -14.98 22.22 -4.92
N HIS A 55 -13.87 21.68 -4.44
CA HIS A 55 -12.65 21.51 -5.24
C HIS A 55 -12.67 20.23 -6.09
N LEU A 56 -13.48 19.24 -5.70
CA LEU A 56 -13.50 17.93 -6.32
C LEU A 56 -13.80 17.98 -7.84
N PRO A 57 -14.77 18.77 -8.34
CA PRO A 57 -15.00 18.89 -9.78
C PRO A 57 -13.79 19.40 -10.56
N SER A 58 -13.01 20.32 -9.99
CA SER A 58 -11.81 20.85 -10.64
C SER A 58 -10.72 19.78 -10.73
N TYR A 59 -10.53 18.98 -9.68
CA TYR A 59 -9.58 17.87 -9.70
C TYR A 59 -10.03 16.74 -10.64
N GLN A 60 -11.34 16.44 -10.71
CA GLN A 60 -11.90 15.50 -11.68
C GLN A 60 -11.67 15.97 -13.13
N LEU A 61 -11.80 17.27 -13.40
CA LEU A 61 -11.45 17.85 -14.69
C LEU A 61 -9.96 17.69 -15.00
N ALA A 62 -9.08 17.88 -14.02
CA ALA A 62 -7.64 17.65 -14.19
C ALA A 62 -7.33 16.18 -14.51
N VAL A 63 -7.94 15.22 -13.81
CA VAL A 63 -7.81 13.78 -14.12
C VAL A 63 -8.30 13.48 -15.53
N SER A 64 -9.47 14.00 -15.92
CA SER A 64 -10.03 13.78 -17.27
C SER A 64 -9.13 14.36 -18.36
N THR A 65 -8.61 15.56 -18.14
CA THR A 65 -7.68 16.22 -19.07
C THR A 65 -6.37 15.43 -19.18
N PHE A 66 -5.88 14.87 -18.08
CA PHE A 66 -4.69 14.04 -18.06
C PHE A 66 -4.92 12.76 -18.87
N LEU A 67 -6.06 12.10 -18.69
CA LEU A 67 -6.38 10.88 -19.42
C LEU A 67 -6.42 11.12 -20.93
N GLU A 68 -7.08 12.20 -21.37
CA GLU A 68 -7.23 12.55 -22.79
C GLU A 68 -5.91 13.00 -23.43
N LYS A 69 -5.18 13.92 -22.79
CA LYS A 69 -4.04 14.59 -23.41
C LYS A 69 -2.70 13.92 -23.16
N VAL A 70 -2.56 13.22 -22.03
CA VAL A 70 -1.27 12.72 -21.54
C VAL A 70 -1.24 11.20 -21.48
N TRP A 71 -2.19 10.57 -20.82
CA TRP A 71 -2.13 9.13 -20.62
C TRP A 71 -2.32 8.36 -21.93
N GLU A 72 -3.32 8.72 -22.75
CA GLU A 72 -3.63 7.97 -23.99
C GLU A 72 -2.42 7.84 -24.94
N PRO A 73 -1.65 8.90 -25.24
CA PRO A 73 -0.45 8.78 -26.08
C PRO A 73 0.69 7.98 -25.45
N TYR A 74 0.74 7.86 -24.12
CA TYR A 74 1.85 7.26 -23.37
C TYR A 74 1.44 6.03 -22.55
N ARG A 75 0.31 5.42 -22.88
CA ARG A 75 -0.29 4.31 -22.12
C ARG A 75 0.68 3.16 -21.87
N GLU A 76 1.46 2.79 -22.89
CA GLU A 76 2.42 1.66 -22.80
C GLU A 76 3.59 1.92 -21.85
N SER A 77 3.93 3.19 -21.63
CA SER A 77 4.99 3.59 -20.70
C SER A 77 4.47 3.79 -19.27
N ALA A 78 3.16 3.94 -19.09
CA ALA A 78 2.56 4.25 -17.79
C ALA A 78 2.57 3.03 -16.87
N VAL A 79 3.03 3.24 -15.63
CA VAL A 79 3.05 2.24 -14.56
C VAL A 79 1.89 2.43 -13.59
N GLY A 80 1.51 3.69 -13.38
CA GLY A 80 0.52 4.10 -12.39
C GLY A 80 0.47 5.61 -12.29
N ILE A 81 -0.41 6.10 -11.42
CA ILE A 81 -0.62 7.52 -11.20
C ILE A 81 -0.63 7.84 -9.70
N VAL A 82 0.19 8.79 -9.28
CA VAL A 82 0.24 9.32 -7.93
C VAL A 82 -0.79 10.42 -7.82
N LEU A 83 -1.80 10.18 -6.98
CA LEU A 83 -2.85 11.13 -6.65
C LEU A 83 -2.52 11.97 -5.41
N TYR A 84 -1.52 11.54 -4.65
CA TYR A 84 -1.04 12.27 -3.49
C TYR A 84 0.42 11.96 -3.21
N GLN A 85 1.21 13.00 -2.92
CA GLN A 85 2.57 12.86 -2.42
C GLN A 85 2.84 13.89 -1.31
N GLY A 86 3.15 13.45 -0.10
CA GLY A 86 3.52 14.36 0.99
C GLY A 86 3.38 13.79 2.40
N GLU A 87 3.31 14.68 3.38
CA GLU A 87 3.11 14.32 4.79
C GLU A 87 1.73 13.71 5.06
N VAL A 88 1.48 13.24 6.28
CA VAL A 88 0.11 12.86 6.66
C VAL A 88 -0.72 14.15 6.72
N PRO A 89 -1.85 14.24 6.02
CA PRO A 89 -2.61 15.47 6.01
C PRO A 89 -3.20 15.80 7.40
N PRO A 90 -3.46 17.08 7.71
CA PRO A 90 -3.94 17.52 9.02
C PRO A 90 -5.45 17.30 9.24
N PHE A 91 -6.05 16.33 8.55
CA PHE A 91 -7.48 16.00 8.63
C PHE A 91 -7.68 14.50 8.80
N GLU A 92 -8.93 14.05 9.04
CA GLU A 92 -9.23 12.63 9.25
C GLU A 92 -8.82 11.80 8.01
N LEU A 93 -8.05 10.74 8.27
CA LEU A 93 -7.41 9.93 7.22
C LEU A 93 -8.44 9.18 6.38
N GLU A 94 -9.54 8.74 6.99
CA GLU A 94 -10.65 8.07 6.32
C GLU A 94 -11.35 9.01 5.33
N VAL A 95 -11.65 10.24 5.77
CA VAL A 95 -12.25 11.27 4.90
C VAL A 95 -11.32 11.62 3.75
N PHE A 96 -10.01 11.61 3.99
CA PHE A 96 -9.02 11.81 2.94
C PHE A 96 -8.98 10.66 1.95
N ALA A 97 -8.99 9.43 2.44
CA ALA A 97 -8.98 8.25 1.60
C ALA A 97 -10.23 8.20 0.71
N ASP A 98 -11.41 8.49 1.27
CA ASP A 98 -12.65 8.65 0.49
C ASP A 98 -12.49 9.69 -0.62
N TYR A 99 -11.85 10.82 -0.32
CA TYR A 99 -11.56 11.86 -1.31
C TYR A 99 -10.67 11.36 -2.45
N LEU A 100 -9.62 10.61 -2.13
CA LEU A 100 -8.74 10.02 -3.14
C LEU A 100 -9.43 8.90 -3.93
N HIS A 101 -10.28 8.08 -3.29
CA HIS A 101 -11.08 7.05 -3.97
C HIS A 101 -12.05 7.68 -4.98
N LEU A 102 -12.65 8.82 -4.65
CA LEU A 102 -13.49 9.57 -5.59
C LEU A 102 -12.70 10.03 -6.82
N LEU A 103 -11.45 10.48 -6.66
CA LEU A 103 -10.58 10.79 -7.80
C LEU A 103 -10.18 9.53 -8.58
N ALA A 104 -9.81 8.48 -7.87
CA ALA A 104 -9.41 7.21 -8.45
C ALA A 104 -10.52 6.55 -9.29
N SER A 105 -11.79 6.76 -8.93
CA SER A 105 -12.93 6.24 -9.69
C SER A 105 -13.06 6.75 -11.13
N TYR A 106 -12.34 7.81 -11.49
CA TYR A 106 -12.27 8.33 -12.87
C TYR A 106 -11.13 7.70 -13.68
N LEU A 107 -10.25 6.94 -13.03
CA LEU A 107 -9.14 6.30 -13.68
C LEU A 107 -9.58 4.99 -14.35
N PRO A 108 -8.95 4.63 -15.47
CA PRO A 108 -9.13 3.33 -16.09
C PRO A 108 -8.45 2.23 -15.25
N ASP A 109 -8.96 1.00 -15.32
CA ASP A 109 -8.46 -0.13 -14.53
C ASP A 109 -6.97 -0.44 -14.80
N GLU A 110 -6.46 -0.11 -15.99
CA GLU A 110 -5.06 -0.31 -16.36
C GLU A 110 -4.10 0.70 -15.72
N LEU A 111 -4.61 1.77 -15.10
CA LEU A 111 -3.80 2.83 -14.51
C LEU A 111 -3.95 2.85 -12.97
N PRO A 112 -3.14 2.06 -12.24
CA PRO A 112 -3.31 1.90 -10.80
C PRO A 112 -3.06 3.23 -10.06
N PRO A 113 -3.98 3.67 -9.18
CA PRO A 113 -3.81 4.84 -8.35
C PRO A 113 -2.86 4.56 -7.18
N ILE A 114 -2.01 5.52 -6.89
CA ILE A 114 -0.98 5.46 -5.86
C ILE A 114 -1.06 6.70 -4.95
N ALA A 115 -0.82 6.52 -3.65
CA ALA A 115 -0.58 7.59 -2.70
C ALA A 115 0.77 7.38 -2.00
N LEU A 116 1.63 8.40 -2.02
CA LEU A 116 2.98 8.38 -1.49
C LEU A 116 3.06 9.24 -0.22
N PHE A 117 3.30 8.61 0.93
CA PHE A 117 3.34 9.31 2.22
C PHE A 117 4.76 9.43 2.77
N ASP A 118 5.11 10.57 3.35
CA ASP A 118 6.38 10.76 4.06
C ASP A 118 6.44 9.94 5.36
N CYS A 119 5.27 9.65 5.93
CA CYS A 119 5.00 8.89 7.16
C CYS A 119 6.22 8.66 8.08
N PRO A 120 6.62 9.65 8.90
CA PRO A 120 7.59 9.43 9.98
C PRO A 120 7.00 8.64 11.17
N GLY A 121 5.69 8.32 11.12
CA GLY A 121 4.94 7.67 12.20
C GLY A 121 4.69 6.18 11.93
N ASP A 122 3.57 5.67 12.43
CA ASP A 122 3.19 4.27 12.23
C ASP A 122 2.54 4.07 10.86
N PRO A 123 3.22 3.37 9.93
CA PRO A 123 2.71 3.16 8.60
C PRO A 123 1.47 2.23 8.61
N LEU A 124 1.24 1.47 9.68
CA LEU A 124 0.05 0.65 9.83
C LEU A 124 -1.23 1.49 10.03
N LEU A 125 -1.13 2.81 10.27
CA LEU A 125 -2.30 3.72 10.19
C LEU A 125 -2.89 3.75 8.77
N PHE A 126 -2.07 3.44 7.77
CA PHE A 126 -2.45 3.38 6.37
C PHE A 126 -2.82 1.94 6.03
N SER A 127 -3.96 1.50 6.55
CA SER A 127 -4.47 0.16 6.28
C SER A 127 -5.03 0.06 4.86
N LYS A 128 -5.01 -1.16 4.31
CA LYS A 128 -5.73 -1.48 3.08
C LYS A 128 -7.24 -1.37 3.23
N GLU A 129 -7.77 -1.39 4.44
CA GLU A 129 -9.20 -1.13 4.68
C GLU A 129 -9.56 0.32 4.36
N ILE A 130 -8.69 1.27 4.72
CA ILE A 130 -8.87 2.69 4.42
C ILE A 130 -8.55 2.96 2.93
N PHE A 131 -7.49 2.35 2.40
CA PHE A 131 -7.02 2.55 1.02
C PHE A 131 -7.20 1.31 0.14
N SER A 132 -8.43 0.78 0.08
CA SER A 132 -8.73 -0.51 -0.60
C SER A 132 -8.34 -0.54 -2.08
N HIS A 133 -8.63 0.53 -2.81
CA HIS A 133 -8.34 0.64 -4.24
C HIS A 133 -7.10 1.46 -4.56
N ILE A 134 -6.35 1.91 -3.54
CA ILE A 134 -5.18 2.76 -3.71
C ILE A 134 -3.94 2.00 -3.27
N HIS A 135 -2.92 1.99 -4.11
CA HIS A 135 -1.63 1.45 -3.73
C HIS A 135 -0.86 2.48 -2.91
N LEU A 136 -0.24 2.04 -1.82
CA LEU A 136 0.44 2.93 -0.90
C LEU A 136 1.94 2.85 -1.14
N GLY A 137 2.63 3.97 -1.06
CA GLY A 137 4.08 4.03 -0.97
C GLY A 137 4.52 4.92 0.17
N PHE A 138 5.68 4.65 0.74
CA PHE A 138 6.16 5.34 1.94
C PHE A 138 7.60 5.78 1.78
N ARG A 139 7.98 6.91 2.39
CA ARG A 139 9.37 7.37 2.35
C ARG A 139 10.32 6.41 3.08
N SER A 140 9.81 5.78 4.13
CA SER A 140 10.49 4.74 4.89
C SER A 140 9.46 3.79 5.50
N GLY A 141 9.91 2.58 5.86
CA GLY A 141 9.09 1.58 6.53
C GLY A 141 8.98 0.29 5.72
N PRO A 142 8.44 -0.78 6.32
CA PRO A 142 8.42 -2.10 5.68
C PRO A 142 7.27 -2.31 4.69
N ILE A 143 6.32 -1.37 4.62
CA ILE A 143 5.06 -1.55 3.90
C ILE A 143 5.01 -0.71 2.62
N GLY A 144 4.03 -1.00 1.76
CA GLY A 144 3.77 -0.25 0.54
C GLY A 144 4.48 -0.78 -0.71
N VAL A 145 3.89 -0.51 -1.87
CA VAL A 145 4.37 -1.01 -3.16
C VAL A 145 5.57 -0.21 -3.70
N ILE A 146 5.82 0.98 -3.16
CA ILE A 146 6.92 1.88 -3.55
C ILE A 146 7.53 2.48 -2.28
N GLU A 147 8.85 2.42 -2.17
CA GLU A 147 9.61 3.32 -1.31
C GLU A 147 10.02 4.57 -2.09
N TRP A 148 9.79 5.76 -1.55
CA TRP A 148 10.07 7.01 -2.27
C TRP A 148 11.01 7.95 -1.51
N GLY A 149 11.75 8.79 -2.22
CA GLY A 149 12.71 9.71 -1.60
C GLY A 149 13.57 10.36 -2.67
N SER A 150 14.88 10.15 -2.61
CA SER A 150 15.79 10.54 -3.69
C SER A 150 15.56 9.75 -4.98
N ALA A 151 15.00 8.55 -4.87
CA ALA A 151 14.59 7.70 -5.98
C ALA A 151 13.24 7.03 -5.66
N LEU A 152 12.57 6.51 -6.69
CA LEU A 152 11.43 5.61 -6.53
C LEU A 152 11.93 4.17 -6.60
N VAL A 153 11.74 3.42 -5.53
CA VAL A 153 12.13 2.01 -5.43
C VAL A 153 10.86 1.16 -5.38
N PRO A 154 10.46 0.53 -6.50
CA PRO A 154 9.35 -0.40 -6.50
C PRO A 154 9.68 -1.60 -5.60
N ARG A 155 8.66 -2.11 -4.91
CA ARG A 155 8.76 -3.25 -4.01
C ARG A 155 7.92 -4.41 -4.52
N GLN A 156 8.43 -5.61 -4.25
CA GLN A 156 7.77 -6.87 -4.54
C GLN A 156 7.89 -7.77 -3.32
N TYR A 157 6.76 -8.20 -2.79
CA TYR A 157 6.66 -9.01 -1.58
C TYR A 157 6.51 -10.49 -1.95
N ASN A 158 7.61 -11.10 -2.42
CA ASN A 158 7.69 -12.54 -2.72
C ASN A 158 7.93 -13.41 -1.48
N GLY A 159 7.61 -12.90 -0.29
CA GLY A 159 7.75 -13.66 0.96
C GLY A 159 6.72 -14.77 1.04
N THR A 160 7.14 -15.98 1.42
CA THR A 160 6.25 -17.08 1.81
C THR A 160 5.79 -16.97 3.26
N LEU A 161 6.29 -15.97 3.99
CA LEU A 161 5.92 -15.64 5.36
C LEU A 161 4.88 -14.52 5.35
N GLY A 162 3.68 -14.78 5.86
CA GLY A 162 2.70 -13.76 6.19
C GLY A 162 2.84 -13.32 7.66
N ILE A 163 2.58 -12.06 7.94
CA ILE A 163 2.38 -11.54 9.30
C ILE A 163 0.96 -10.99 9.35
N LEU A 164 0.11 -11.66 10.14
CA LEU A 164 -1.29 -11.29 10.29
C LEU A 164 -1.41 -10.10 11.23
N LEU A 165 -1.87 -8.97 10.70
CA LEU A 165 -2.15 -7.78 11.47
C LEU A 165 -3.52 -7.93 12.16
N PRO A 166 -3.60 -7.71 13.48
CA PRO A 166 -4.87 -7.73 14.20
C PRO A 166 -5.79 -6.61 13.72
N LEU A 167 -7.11 -6.78 13.92
CA LEU A 167 -8.09 -5.70 13.70
C LEU A 167 -7.70 -4.46 14.51
N ARG A 168 -7.56 -3.33 13.84
CA ARG A 168 -7.22 -2.07 14.50
C ARG A 168 -8.46 -1.41 15.06
N GLU A 169 -8.56 -1.36 16.38
CA GLU A 169 -9.47 -0.44 17.05
C GLU A 169 -8.81 0.94 17.15
N LYS A 170 -9.57 2.02 16.98
CA LYS A 170 -9.04 3.39 16.98
C LYS A 170 -8.22 3.65 18.26
N GLY A 171 -6.94 3.98 18.10
CA GLY A 171 -6.01 4.29 19.21
C GLY A 171 -5.32 3.08 19.85
N THR A 172 -5.45 1.88 19.29
CA THR A 172 -4.68 0.71 19.74
C THR A 172 -3.30 0.66 19.09
N TRP A 173 -2.28 0.46 19.91
CA TRP A 173 -0.90 0.21 19.48
C TRP A 173 -0.52 -1.22 19.89
N PHE A 174 0.23 -1.91 19.03
CA PHE A 174 0.61 -3.31 19.24
C PHE A 174 2.12 -3.45 19.24
N ASP A 175 2.74 -3.29 20.41
CA ASP A 175 4.19 -3.39 20.60
C ASP A 175 4.74 -4.73 20.10
N GLU A 176 3.96 -5.81 20.19
CA GLU A 176 4.33 -7.13 19.71
C GLU A 176 4.45 -7.18 18.18
N VAL A 177 3.58 -6.48 17.46
CA VAL A 177 3.64 -6.39 16.00
C VAL A 177 4.92 -5.66 15.60
N ASP A 178 5.17 -4.49 16.19
CA ASP A 178 6.38 -3.71 15.93
C ASP A 178 7.67 -4.50 16.21
N ALA A 179 7.68 -5.26 17.32
CA ALA A 179 8.81 -6.13 17.66
C ALA A 179 9.02 -7.22 16.60
N CYS A 180 7.94 -7.83 16.10
CA CYS A 180 7.99 -8.84 15.05
C CYS A 180 8.55 -8.29 13.74
N LEU A 181 8.08 -7.11 13.31
CA LEU A 181 8.55 -6.47 12.07
C LEU A 181 10.03 -6.12 12.15
N LYS A 182 10.46 -5.47 13.25
CA LYS A 182 11.87 -5.13 13.48
C LYS A 182 12.77 -6.36 13.46
N GLU A 183 12.30 -7.47 14.02
CA GLU A 183 13.07 -8.72 14.06
C GLU A 183 13.16 -9.39 12.69
N CYS A 184 12.09 -9.36 11.89
CA CYS A 184 12.12 -9.83 10.51
C CYS A 184 13.07 -8.97 9.65
N ASP A 185 12.98 -7.65 9.77
CA ASP A 185 13.87 -6.70 9.09
C ASP A 185 15.33 -6.93 9.48
N ARG A 186 15.62 -7.08 10.78
CA ARG A 186 16.96 -7.36 11.31
C ARG A 186 17.55 -8.65 10.76
N LYS A 187 16.71 -9.66 10.50
CA LYS A 187 17.11 -10.95 9.94
C LYS A 187 17.10 -10.98 8.40
N GLY A 188 16.63 -9.92 7.75
CA GLY A 188 16.47 -9.90 6.29
C GLY A 188 15.44 -10.91 5.79
N ILE A 189 14.43 -11.24 6.62
CA ILE A 189 13.35 -12.14 6.23
C ILE A 189 12.33 -11.33 5.44
N ALA A 190 12.02 -11.76 4.22
CA ALA A 190 10.93 -11.17 3.45
C ALA A 190 9.59 -11.68 3.98
N TYR A 191 8.65 -10.75 4.22
CA TYR A 191 7.31 -11.06 4.70
C TYR A 191 6.24 -10.25 3.96
N ARG A 192 5.00 -10.75 4.01
CA ARG A 192 3.79 -10.04 3.59
C ARG A 192 3.02 -9.61 4.84
N LEU A 193 2.56 -8.37 4.90
CA LEU A 193 1.63 -7.94 5.93
C LEU A 193 0.21 -8.13 5.43
N ILE A 194 -0.62 -8.78 6.23
CA ILE A 194 -1.97 -9.18 5.83
C ILE A 194 -2.92 -8.70 6.90
N ALA A 195 -3.87 -7.84 6.57
CA ALA A 195 -4.90 -7.45 7.53
C ALA A 195 -5.84 -8.63 7.77
N GLU A 196 -6.34 -8.78 9.00
CA GLU A 196 -7.23 -9.87 9.37
C GLU A 196 -8.37 -10.09 8.35
N PRO A 197 -9.13 -9.06 7.91
CA PRO A 197 -10.21 -9.20 6.92
C PRO A 197 -9.83 -9.84 5.59
N TYR A 198 -8.57 -9.70 5.17
CA TYR A 198 -8.11 -10.10 3.85
C TYR A 198 -7.31 -11.42 3.88
N LEU A 199 -7.20 -12.08 5.04
CA LEU A 199 -6.38 -13.29 5.17
C LEU A 199 -6.72 -14.36 4.13
N THR A 200 -8.00 -14.65 3.91
CA THR A 200 -8.42 -15.69 2.96
C THR A 200 -8.15 -15.34 1.50
N GLU A 201 -7.99 -14.06 1.19
CA GLU A 201 -7.76 -13.55 -0.17
C GLU A 201 -6.26 -13.46 -0.47
N GLU A 202 -5.44 -13.22 0.57
CA GLU A 202 -4.01 -12.97 0.45
C GLU A 202 -3.13 -14.15 0.91
N TRP A 203 -3.72 -15.25 1.40
CA TRP A 203 -2.95 -16.41 1.90
C TRP A 203 -2.33 -17.30 0.81
N ASP A 204 -2.58 -17.01 -0.47
CA ASP A 204 -2.03 -17.80 -1.57
C ASP A 204 -0.49 -17.69 -1.59
N GLU A 205 0.17 -18.81 -1.87
CA GLU A 205 1.63 -18.97 -1.85
C GLU A 205 2.30 -18.76 -0.46
N LEU A 206 1.53 -18.56 0.61
CA LEU A 206 2.10 -18.53 1.96
C LEU A 206 2.40 -19.94 2.47
N ALA A 207 3.61 -20.12 2.97
CA ALA A 207 4.01 -21.32 3.68
C ALA A 207 3.85 -21.16 5.20
N GLU A 208 4.12 -19.96 5.71
CA GLU A 208 4.13 -19.65 7.14
C GLU A 208 3.30 -18.39 7.42
N LEU A 209 2.58 -18.36 8.54
CA LEU A 209 1.79 -17.23 8.98
C LEU A 209 2.09 -16.91 10.45
N VAL A 210 2.68 -15.75 10.71
CA VAL A 210 2.90 -15.23 12.06
C VAL A 210 1.60 -14.63 12.58
N ILE A 211 1.22 -15.02 13.79
CA ILE A 211 0.01 -14.56 14.46
C ILE A 211 0.31 -14.04 15.87
N PHE A 212 -0.59 -13.21 16.37
CA PHE A 212 -0.59 -12.67 17.74
C PHE A 212 -1.88 -13.13 18.44
N PRO A 213 -1.89 -14.30 19.13
CA PRO A 213 -3.13 -14.97 19.54
C PRO A 213 -4.05 -14.15 20.43
N GLU A 214 -3.49 -13.23 21.22
CA GLU A 214 -4.24 -12.35 22.13
C GLU A 214 -4.81 -11.12 21.41
N LEU A 215 -4.29 -10.78 20.23
CA LEU A 215 -4.68 -9.60 19.46
C LEU A 215 -5.66 -9.93 18.31
N ILE A 216 -5.70 -11.18 17.86
CA ILE A 216 -6.54 -11.59 16.73
C ILE A 216 -7.96 -11.90 17.20
N SER A 217 -8.94 -11.45 16.40
CA SER A 217 -10.35 -11.64 16.75
C SER A 217 -10.77 -13.13 16.69
N PRO A 218 -11.92 -13.50 17.29
CA PRO A 218 -12.48 -14.84 17.14
C PRO A 218 -12.72 -15.24 15.68
N TRP A 219 -12.97 -14.28 14.79
CA TRP A 219 -13.14 -14.54 13.36
C TRP A 219 -11.78 -14.78 12.67
N GLY A 220 -10.76 -13.97 12.96
CA GLY A 220 -9.37 -14.21 12.57
C GLY A 220 -8.87 -15.59 12.97
N LYS A 221 -9.11 -16.00 14.22
CA LYS A 221 -8.77 -17.35 14.71
C LYS A 221 -9.41 -18.47 13.87
N ARG A 222 -10.61 -18.26 13.34
CA ARG A 222 -11.26 -19.24 12.44
C ARG A 222 -10.58 -19.30 11.07
N MET A 223 -10.20 -18.16 10.50
CA MET A 223 -9.47 -18.13 9.24
C MET A 223 -8.07 -18.74 9.37
N VAL A 224 -7.36 -18.45 10.47
CA VAL A 224 -6.06 -19.07 10.77
C VAL A 224 -6.16 -20.60 10.78
N ARG A 225 -7.22 -21.17 11.38
CA ARG A 225 -7.45 -22.63 11.32
C ARG A 225 -7.71 -23.12 9.89
N GLY A 226 -8.36 -22.31 9.06
CA GLY A 226 -8.53 -22.59 7.64
C GLY A 226 -7.18 -22.65 6.90
N PHE A 227 -6.26 -21.74 7.25
CA PHE A 227 -4.90 -21.72 6.69
C PHE A 227 -4.11 -22.98 7.07
N GLU A 228 -4.17 -23.38 8.35
CA GLU A 228 -3.57 -24.64 8.82
C GLU A 228 -4.16 -25.86 8.12
N ALA A 229 -5.48 -25.89 7.96
CA ALA A 229 -6.18 -26.98 7.27
C ALA A 229 -5.80 -27.08 5.77
N ALA A 230 -5.39 -25.97 5.16
CA ALA A 230 -4.85 -25.92 3.81
C ALA A 230 -3.36 -26.32 3.72
N GLY A 231 -2.73 -26.68 4.85
CA GLY A 231 -1.33 -27.11 4.93
C GLY A 231 -0.34 -25.99 5.28
N GLY A 232 -0.82 -24.78 5.56
CA GLY A 232 0.00 -23.68 6.04
C GLY A 232 0.50 -23.89 7.47
N LYS A 233 1.66 -23.32 7.81
CA LYS A 233 2.22 -23.40 9.17
C LYS A 233 1.97 -22.11 9.93
N VAL A 234 1.34 -22.19 11.08
CA VAL A 234 1.12 -21.03 11.95
C VAL A 234 2.26 -20.89 12.95
N ILE A 235 2.77 -19.68 13.09
CA ILE A 235 3.82 -19.33 14.05
C ILE A 235 3.26 -18.33 15.05
N ILE A 236 3.30 -18.69 16.33
CA ILE A 236 2.83 -17.82 17.39
C ILE A 236 3.96 -16.87 17.80
N PHE A 237 3.77 -15.57 17.60
CA PHE A 237 4.68 -14.57 18.13
C PHE A 237 4.37 -14.29 19.60
N ARG A 238 5.36 -14.46 20.46
CA ARG A 238 5.33 -14.01 21.86
C ARG A 238 6.52 -13.09 22.07
N ASN A 239 6.29 -11.92 22.65
CA ASN A 239 7.36 -11.01 23.03
C ASN A 239 8.08 -11.55 24.30
N THR A 240 8.76 -12.68 24.17
CA THR A 240 9.71 -13.18 25.15
C THR A 240 11.09 -12.72 24.72
N THR A 241 11.93 -12.35 25.68
CA THR A 241 13.28 -11.79 25.46
C THR A 241 14.24 -12.67 24.62
N ASN A 242 13.84 -13.90 24.28
CA ASN A 242 14.51 -14.77 23.33
C ASN A 242 13.54 -15.13 22.20
N PHE A 243 13.71 -14.49 21.05
CA PHE A 243 12.89 -14.74 19.88
C PHE A 243 13.33 -16.02 19.15
N SER A 244 12.54 -17.09 19.28
CA SER A 244 12.62 -18.29 18.44
C SER A 244 11.27 -18.57 17.82
N PHE A 245 11.25 -18.87 16.52
CA PHE A 245 10.06 -19.36 15.82
C PHE A 245 9.77 -20.80 16.32
N GLU A 246 9.07 -20.92 17.45
CA GLU A 246 8.54 -22.21 17.87
C GLU A 246 7.31 -22.52 17.01
N ALA A 247 7.38 -23.62 16.26
CA ALA A 247 6.20 -24.19 15.65
C ALA A 247 5.32 -24.72 16.78
N ASP A 248 4.04 -24.35 16.81
CA ASP A 248 3.12 -24.88 17.81
C ASP A 248 2.91 -26.38 17.52
N SER A 249 3.61 -27.25 18.24
CA SER A 249 3.49 -28.71 18.11
C SER A 249 2.25 -29.27 18.82
N SER A 250 1.30 -28.41 19.19
CA SER A 250 0.11 -28.74 19.99
C SER A 250 -1.10 -29.10 19.11
N SER A 251 -0.99 -30.13 18.26
CA SER A 251 -2.18 -30.70 17.59
C SER A 251 -1.98 -32.18 17.27
N THR A 252 -2.11 -32.99 18.33
CA THR A 252 -2.57 -34.39 18.26
C THR A 252 -3.73 -34.56 19.23
#